data_AF-A0A345HTN0-F1
#
_entry.id   AF-A0A345HTN0-F1
#
_cell.length_a   1.000
_cell.length_b   1.000
_cell.length_c   1.000
_cell.angle_alpha   90.00
_cell.angle_beta   90.00
_cell.angle_gamma   90.00
#
_symmetry.space_group_name_H-M   'P 1'
#
loop_
_entity.id
_entity.type
_entity.pdbx_description
1 polymer ?
#
loop_
_entity_poly.entity_id
_entity_poly.type
_entity_poly.pdbx_seq_one_letter_code
_entity_poly.pdbx_strand_id
1 'polypeptide(L)'
;MTPPPALSVRAVGSAALIVDLAGTGEVLALRAALEREIPNGVRELIAAARTLLITYDPAATGHEALAAEVTRRAAAVTGGATGDTPGAAGAALAPLTVPVRYDGPDLAQAAALTGLTTAQVIARHTAPDYTVAFAGFAPGFGYLTGTDPALRLPRRAEPRTEVPAGAVAVADGFTGIYPRSSPGGWQLLGTTSLPLWDERRDPPALLVPGRTVRLREVPR
;
A
#
# COMPACT_ATOMS: atom_id res chain seq x y z
N MET A 1 -18.98 13.65 2.46
CA MET A 1 -18.09 12.81 1.63
C MET A 1 -17.46 13.73 0.60
N THR A 2 -16.22 14.17 0.80
CA THR A 2 -15.55 15.09 -0.14
C THR A 2 -15.39 14.37 -1.48
N PRO A 3 -15.74 14.99 -2.63
CA PRO A 3 -15.51 14.37 -3.93
C PRO A 3 -14.03 13.99 -4.05
N PRO A 4 -13.68 12.87 -4.73
CA PRO A 4 -12.29 12.55 -4.97
C PRO A 4 -11.62 13.76 -5.65
N PRO A 5 -10.39 14.11 -5.25
CA PRO A 5 -9.70 15.24 -5.89
C PRO A 5 -9.65 14.98 -7.39
N ALA A 6 -10.05 15.98 -8.17
CA ALA A 6 -9.79 15.99 -9.59
C ALA A 6 -8.28 15.82 -9.81
N LEU A 7 -7.90 15.10 -10.86
CA LEU A 7 -6.50 14.92 -11.26
C LEU A 7 -5.77 16.27 -11.17
N SER A 8 -4.71 16.33 -10.36
CA SER A 8 -3.90 17.53 -10.23
C SER A 8 -2.42 17.16 -10.26
N VAL A 9 -1.61 17.97 -10.93
CA VAL A 9 -0.16 17.80 -11.02
C VAL A 9 0.50 19.06 -10.49
N ARG A 10 1.40 18.91 -9.51
CA ARG A 10 2.06 20.03 -8.84
C ARG A 10 3.55 19.78 -8.74
N ALA A 11 4.35 20.84 -8.83
CA ALA A 11 5.78 20.76 -8.57
C ALA A 11 6.05 20.43 -7.09
N VAL A 12 7.10 19.64 -6.83
CA VAL A 12 7.66 19.39 -5.50
C VAL A 12 9.14 19.69 -5.56
N GLY A 13 9.53 20.89 -5.10
CA GLY A 13 10.88 21.39 -5.31
C GLY A 13 11.21 21.56 -6.80
N SER A 14 12.50 21.46 -7.15
CA SER A 14 12.99 21.68 -8.51
C SER A 14 13.11 20.42 -9.37
N ALA A 15 13.02 19.23 -8.78
CA ALA A 15 13.34 17.96 -9.43
C ALA A 15 12.31 16.85 -9.18
N ALA A 16 11.10 17.22 -8.74
CA ALA A 16 10.01 16.28 -8.59
C ALA A 16 8.67 16.93 -8.91
N LEU A 17 7.68 16.10 -9.20
CA LEU A 17 6.28 16.47 -9.25
C LEU A 17 5.43 15.45 -8.50
N ILE A 18 4.30 15.90 -7.96
CA ILE A 18 3.32 15.05 -7.30
C ILE A 18 2.01 15.10 -8.08
N VAL A 19 1.44 13.92 -8.29
CA VAL A 19 0.15 13.72 -8.95
C VAL A 19 -0.87 13.32 -7.90
N ASP A 20 -1.93 14.09 -7.73
CA ASP A 20 -3.08 13.74 -6.91
C ASP A 20 -4.12 13.00 -7.76
N LEU A 21 -4.58 11.84 -7.28
CA LEU A 21 -5.47 10.92 -7.98
C LEU A 21 -6.66 10.51 -7.10
N ALA A 22 -7.70 9.96 -7.72
CA ALA A 22 -8.95 9.62 -7.02
C ALA A 22 -8.77 8.52 -5.95
N GLY A 23 -7.89 7.55 -6.21
CA GLY A 23 -7.68 6.39 -5.36
C GLY A 23 -6.40 5.62 -5.68
N THR A 24 -6.19 4.55 -4.92
CA THR A 24 -5.01 3.70 -5.05
C THR A 24 -5.00 2.95 -6.38
N GLY A 25 -6.16 2.58 -6.92
CA GLY A 25 -6.27 1.93 -8.23
C GLY A 25 -5.68 2.80 -9.34
N GLU A 26 -6.04 4.09 -9.37
CA GLU A 26 -5.55 5.06 -10.36
C GLU A 26 -4.06 5.34 -10.18
N VAL A 27 -3.56 5.39 -8.94
CA VAL A 27 -2.11 5.50 -8.66
C VAL A 27 -1.35 4.33 -9.27
N LEU A 28 -1.80 3.09 -9.04
CA LEU A 28 -1.14 1.91 -9.53
C LEU A 28 -1.25 1.78 -11.05
N ALA A 29 -2.41 2.12 -11.61
CA ALA A 29 -2.61 2.14 -13.06
C ALA A 29 -1.70 3.16 -13.76
N LEU A 30 -1.61 4.39 -13.23
CA LEU A 30 -0.71 5.41 -13.77
C LEU A 30 0.75 5.00 -13.64
N ARG A 31 1.16 4.47 -12.48
CA ARG A 31 2.51 3.96 -12.26
C ARG A 31 2.85 2.88 -13.28
N ALA A 32 2.00 1.87 -13.46
CA ALA A 32 2.21 0.81 -14.43
C ALA A 32 2.27 1.36 -15.88
N ALA A 33 1.47 2.37 -16.21
CA ALA A 33 1.54 3.04 -17.51
C ALA A 33 2.83 3.83 -17.74
N LEU A 34 3.43 4.38 -16.68
CA LEU A 34 4.73 5.05 -16.74
C LEU A 34 5.90 4.05 -16.78
N GLU A 35 5.81 2.94 -16.04
CA GLU A 35 6.86 1.90 -16.03
C GLU A 35 6.99 1.17 -17.38
N ARG A 36 5.89 1.00 -18.12
CA ARG A 36 5.92 0.40 -19.48
C ARG A 36 6.76 1.19 -20.48
N GLU A 37 6.82 2.50 -20.30
CA GLU A 37 7.60 3.41 -21.16
C GLU A 37 8.00 4.61 -20.32
N ILE A 38 9.13 4.50 -19.63
CA ILE A 38 9.59 5.53 -18.68
C ILE A 38 9.81 6.85 -19.44
N PRO A 39 9.11 7.94 -19.08
CA PRO A 39 9.33 9.23 -19.73
C PRO A 39 10.77 9.71 -19.56
N ASN A 40 11.28 10.44 -20.54
CA ASN A 40 12.65 10.95 -20.51
C ASN A 40 12.94 11.73 -19.23
N GLY A 41 14.09 11.45 -18.61
CA GLY A 41 14.54 12.11 -17.39
C GLY A 41 13.89 11.60 -16.10
N VAL A 42 12.83 10.78 -16.14
CA VAL A 42 12.23 10.21 -14.92
C VAL A 42 13.24 9.26 -14.24
N ARG A 43 13.41 9.44 -12.93
CA ARG A 43 14.33 8.64 -12.11
C ARG A 43 13.58 7.63 -11.24
N GLU A 44 12.54 8.07 -10.54
CA GLU A 44 11.76 7.21 -9.64
C GLU A 44 10.26 7.50 -9.71
N LEU A 45 9.48 6.45 -9.47
CA LEU A 45 8.03 6.46 -9.38
C LEU A 45 7.61 5.94 -8.00
N ILE A 46 7.22 6.85 -7.11
CA ILE A 46 6.96 6.54 -5.70
C ILE A 46 5.45 6.64 -5.45
N ALA A 47 4.80 5.48 -5.44
CA ALA A 47 3.36 5.36 -5.21
C ALA A 47 3.00 5.48 -3.72
N ALA A 48 1.87 6.12 -3.46
CA ALA A 48 1.21 6.18 -2.16
C ALA A 48 -0.31 5.97 -2.32
N ALA A 49 -1.08 6.17 -1.25
CA ALA A 49 -2.50 5.84 -1.24
C ALA A 49 -3.34 6.58 -2.31
N ARG A 50 -3.03 7.85 -2.58
CA ARG A 50 -3.74 8.70 -3.56
C ARG A 50 -2.82 9.59 -4.38
N THR A 51 -1.51 9.40 -4.22
CA THR A 51 -0.51 10.23 -4.89
C THR A 51 0.56 9.39 -5.54
N LEU A 52 1.10 9.90 -6.63
CA LEU A 52 2.31 9.40 -7.26
C LEU A 52 3.33 10.53 -7.27
N LEU A 53 4.43 10.36 -6.53
CA LEU A 53 5.57 11.26 -6.59
C LEU A 53 6.51 10.76 -7.68
N ILE A 54 6.88 11.66 -8.59
CA ILE A 54 7.77 11.37 -9.71
C ILE A 54 8.99 12.25 -9.56
N THR A 55 10.16 11.62 -9.37
CA THR A 55 11.44 12.34 -9.38
C THR A 55 12.02 12.29 -10.79
N TYR A 56 12.69 13.37 -11.20
CA TYR A 56 13.25 13.47 -12.54
C TYR A 56 14.57 14.26 -12.53
N ASP A 57 15.33 14.13 -13.61
CA ASP A 57 16.52 14.93 -13.88
C ASP A 57 16.12 16.25 -14.57
N PRO A 58 16.27 17.42 -13.91
CA PRO A 58 15.92 18.70 -14.52
C PRO A 58 16.77 19.08 -15.73
N ALA A 59 17.94 18.44 -15.91
CA ALA A 59 18.77 18.64 -17.10
C ALA A 59 18.24 17.85 -18.31
N ALA A 60 17.46 16.79 -18.09
CA ALA A 60 16.90 15.94 -19.15
C ALA A 60 15.46 16.31 -19.53
N THR A 61 14.64 16.75 -18.56
CA THR A 61 13.27 17.22 -18.81
C THR A 61 12.88 18.35 -17.87
N GLY A 62 12.01 19.25 -18.35
CA GLY A 62 11.40 20.30 -17.54
C GLY A 62 10.09 19.85 -16.87
N HIS A 63 9.68 20.59 -15.85
CA HIS A 63 8.43 20.36 -15.12
C HIS A 63 7.20 20.34 -16.04
N GLU A 64 7.07 21.34 -16.91
CA GLU A 64 5.89 21.51 -17.77
C GLU A 64 5.72 20.35 -18.75
N ALA A 65 6.80 19.96 -19.43
CA ALA A 65 6.80 18.84 -20.37
C ALA A 65 6.42 17.52 -19.68
N LEU A 66 7.02 17.24 -18.52
CA LEU A 66 6.71 16.02 -17.76
C LEU A 66 5.29 16.05 -17.19
N ALA A 67 4.82 17.20 -16.69
CA ALA A 67 3.46 17.36 -16.17
C ALA A 67 2.42 17.12 -17.27
N ALA A 68 2.65 17.64 -18.49
CA ALA A 68 1.76 17.41 -19.63
C ALA A 68 1.69 15.92 -20.01
N GLU A 69 2.85 15.25 -20.08
CA GLU A 69 2.95 13.81 -20.36
C GLU A 69 2.19 12.98 -19.31
N VAL A 70 2.45 13.24 -18.03
CA VAL A 70 1.83 12.55 -16.91
C VAL A 70 0.32 12.76 -16.88
N THR A 71 -0.14 13.99 -17.13
CA THR A 71 -1.56 14.33 -17.21
C THR A 71 -2.25 13.55 -18.32
N ARG A 72 -1.61 13.47 -19.51
CA ARG A 72 -2.14 12.71 -20.65
C ARG A 72 -2.29 11.23 -20.30
N ARG A 73 -1.27 10.61 -19.68
CA ARG A 73 -1.33 9.19 -19.28
C ARG A 73 -2.33 8.95 -18.16
N ALA A 74 -2.43 9.86 -17.20
CA ALA A 74 -3.40 9.78 -16.11
C ALA A 74 -4.84 9.81 -16.64
N ALA A 75 -5.14 10.68 -17.63
CA ALA A 75 -6.44 10.70 -18.29
C ALA A 75 -6.75 9.37 -19.01
N ALA A 76 -5.75 8.78 -19.67
CA ALA A 76 -5.92 7.51 -20.39
C ALA A 76 -6.23 6.33 -19.46
N VAL A 77 -5.63 6.28 -18.26
CA VAL A 77 -5.90 5.19 -17.29
C VAL A 77 -7.20 5.39 -16.51
N THR A 78 -7.70 6.63 -16.39
CA THR A 78 -8.95 6.93 -15.67
C THR A 78 -10.19 6.52 -16.48
N GLY A 79 -10.07 6.38 -17.81
CA GLY A 79 -11.16 5.98 -18.70
C GLY A 79 -11.40 4.46 -18.80
N GLY A 80 -10.52 3.63 -18.24
CA GLY A 80 -10.64 2.17 -18.24
C GLY A 80 -11.16 1.66 -16.90
N ALA A 81 -12.47 1.44 -16.78
CA ALA A 81 -13.00 0.69 -15.65
C ALA A 81 -12.44 -0.75 -15.69
N THR A 82 -11.65 -1.16 -14.70
CA THR A 82 -11.53 -2.59 -14.31
C THR A 82 -10.98 -2.72 -12.90
N GLY A 83 -11.69 -3.54 -12.10
CA GLY A 83 -11.38 -3.88 -10.72
C GLY A 83 -10.26 -4.90 -10.55
N ASP A 84 -9.28 -4.92 -11.45
CA ASP A 84 -8.09 -5.74 -11.31
C ASP A 84 -6.87 -4.82 -11.40
N THR A 85 -6.23 -4.63 -10.26
CA THR A 85 -5.01 -3.84 -10.14
C THR A 85 -3.93 -4.53 -10.97
N PRO A 86 -3.42 -3.92 -12.06
CA PRO A 86 -2.29 -4.50 -12.77
C PRO A 86 -1.08 -4.45 -11.84
N GLY A 87 -0.60 -5.62 -11.43
CA GLY A 87 0.65 -5.74 -10.68
C GLY A 87 1.79 -5.10 -11.49
N ALA A 88 2.70 -4.43 -10.78
CA ALA A 88 3.91 -3.87 -11.38
C ALA A 88 4.58 -4.90 -12.31
N ALA A 89 5.05 -4.44 -13.48
CA ALA A 89 5.65 -5.26 -14.52
C ALA A 89 7.08 -5.75 -14.15
N GLY A 90 7.21 -6.39 -12.98
CA GLY A 90 8.37 -7.15 -12.55
C GLY A 90 8.05 -8.65 -12.57
N ALA A 91 9.09 -9.50 -12.60
CA ALA A 91 8.93 -10.95 -12.54
C ALA A 91 7.96 -11.33 -11.39
N ALA A 92 6.90 -12.07 -11.71
CA ALA A 92 5.86 -12.42 -10.75
C ALA A 92 6.48 -13.20 -9.58
N LEU A 93 6.61 -12.54 -8.42
CA LEU A 93 7.07 -13.20 -7.20
C LEU A 93 6.02 -14.23 -6.76
N ALA A 94 6.49 -15.39 -6.31
CA ALA A 94 5.60 -16.40 -5.75
C ALA A 94 4.75 -15.82 -4.60
N PRO A 95 3.45 -16.19 -4.51
CA PRO A 95 2.59 -15.75 -3.42
C PRO A 95 3.21 -16.00 -2.05
N LEU A 96 3.10 -15.03 -1.15
CA LEU A 96 3.61 -15.12 0.21
C LEU A 96 2.50 -15.53 1.16
N THR A 97 2.67 -16.64 1.89
CA THR A 97 1.80 -16.96 3.03
C THR A 97 2.42 -16.44 4.31
N VAL A 98 1.70 -15.59 5.05
CA VAL A 98 2.12 -15.05 6.34
C VAL A 98 1.36 -15.77 7.45
N PRO A 99 2.03 -16.50 8.36
CA PRO A 99 1.39 -17.05 9.54
C PRO A 99 1.07 -15.93 10.54
N VAL A 100 -0.16 -15.85 11.01
CA VAL A 100 -0.64 -14.81 11.93
C VAL A 100 -1.27 -15.44 13.15
N ARG A 101 -0.77 -15.08 14.33
CA ARG A 101 -1.45 -15.32 15.59
C ARG A 101 -2.36 -14.13 15.87
N TYR A 102 -3.67 -14.34 15.96
CA TYR A 102 -4.63 -13.27 16.19
C TYR A 102 -4.77 -12.95 17.69
N ASP A 103 -3.70 -12.37 18.24
CA ASP A 103 -3.56 -11.98 19.65
C ASP A 103 -3.44 -10.46 19.84
N GLY A 104 -3.81 -9.69 18.81
CA GLY A 104 -3.63 -8.25 18.81
C GLY A 104 -4.51 -7.55 19.84
N PRO A 105 -4.00 -6.47 20.49
CA PRO A 105 -4.73 -5.77 21.55
C PRO A 105 -6.02 -5.09 21.05
N ASP A 106 -6.12 -4.80 19.76
CA ASP A 106 -7.28 -4.13 19.17
C ASP A 106 -8.28 -5.11 18.57
N LEU A 107 -8.04 -6.43 18.60
CA LEU A 107 -8.91 -7.40 17.94
C LEU A 107 -10.35 -7.37 18.50
N ALA A 108 -10.51 -7.27 19.82
CA ALA A 108 -11.82 -7.14 20.44
C ALA A 108 -12.50 -5.80 20.12
N GLN A 109 -11.71 -4.72 20.04
CA GLN A 109 -12.22 -3.40 19.67
C GLN A 109 -12.64 -3.36 18.19
N ALA A 110 -11.85 -3.97 17.30
CA ALA A 110 -12.16 -4.13 15.89
C ALA A 110 -13.47 -4.89 15.68
N ALA A 111 -13.69 -5.96 16.43
CA ALA A 111 -14.94 -6.71 16.46
C ALA A 111 -16.12 -5.80 16.88
N ALA A 112 -15.97 -5.04 17.97
CA ALA A 112 -17.00 -4.11 18.43
C ALA A 112 -17.32 -3.00 17.42
N LEU A 113 -16.30 -2.39 16.80
CA LEU A 113 -16.47 -1.31 15.82
C LEU A 113 -17.16 -1.77 14.53
N THR A 114 -17.03 -3.05 14.19
CA THR A 114 -17.62 -3.65 12.97
C THR A 114 -18.95 -4.35 13.24
N GLY A 115 -19.35 -4.52 14.51
CA GLY A 115 -20.51 -5.33 14.88
C GLY A 115 -20.31 -6.83 14.61
N LEU A 116 -19.06 -7.28 14.54
CA LEU A 116 -18.68 -8.67 14.29
C LEU A 116 -18.19 -9.34 15.58
N THR A 117 -18.12 -10.68 15.58
CA THR A 117 -17.34 -11.41 16.57
C THR A 117 -15.85 -11.39 16.20
N THR A 118 -14.97 -11.64 17.17
CA THR A 118 -13.53 -11.79 16.90
C THR A 118 -13.26 -12.89 15.87
N ALA A 119 -13.96 -14.02 15.95
CA ALA A 119 -13.86 -15.10 14.98
C ALA A 119 -14.26 -14.66 13.55
N GLN A 120 -15.30 -13.83 13.42
CA GLN A 120 -15.70 -13.28 12.12
C GLN A 120 -14.68 -12.28 11.57
N VAL A 121 -14.06 -11.46 12.43
CA VAL A 121 -12.95 -10.57 12.03
C VAL A 121 -11.78 -11.40 11.49
N ILE A 122 -11.38 -12.45 12.20
CA ILE A 122 -10.29 -13.34 11.80
C ILE A 122 -10.59 -14.00 10.45
N ALA A 123 -11.79 -14.59 10.30
CA ALA A 123 -12.20 -15.25 9.06
C ALA A 123 -12.19 -14.28 7.86
N ARG A 124 -12.71 -13.06 8.03
CA ARG A 124 -12.70 -12.03 6.99
C ARG A 124 -11.31 -11.49 6.69
N HIS A 125 -10.41 -11.48 7.67
CA HIS A 125 -9.02 -11.03 7.49
C HIS A 125 -8.10 -12.10 6.90
N THR A 126 -8.49 -13.38 6.94
CA THR A 126 -7.73 -14.49 6.35
C THR A 126 -8.24 -14.93 4.99
N ALA A 127 -9.49 -14.60 4.64
CA ALA A 127 -10.11 -15.00 3.38
C ALA A 127 -9.50 -14.39 2.10
N PRO A 128 -9.11 -13.08 2.06
CA PRO A 128 -8.65 -12.47 0.83
C PRO A 128 -7.24 -12.90 0.39
N ASP A 129 -7.02 -12.89 -0.92
CA ASP A 129 -5.69 -12.71 -1.49
C ASP A 129 -5.38 -11.23 -1.57
N TYR A 130 -4.43 -10.80 -0.75
CA TYR A 130 -4.01 -9.41 -0.71
C TYR A 130 -2.97 -9.14 -1.79
N THR A 131 -2.93 -7.90 -2.27
CA THR A 131 -1.86 -7.42 -3.16
C THR A 131 -1.10 -6.31 -2.45
N VAL A 132 0.24 -6.37 -2.45
CA VAL A 132 1.06 -5.24 -2.01
C VAL A 132 0.88 -4.11 -3.02
N ALA A 133 0.15 -3.06 -2.64
CA ALA A 133 -0.08 -1.91 -3.50
C ALA A 133 1.18 -1.06 -3.65
N PHE A 134 1.76 -0.65 -2.52
CA PHE A 134 2.99 0.14 -2.48
C PHE A 134 3.74 -0.11 -1.17
N ALA A 135 5.03 0.19 -1.18
CA ALA A 135 5.89 0.18 0.00
C ALA A 135 6.15 1.61 0.46
N GLY A 136 6.34 1.81 1.77
CA GLY A 136 6.55 3.14 2.36
C GLY A 136 6.58 3.05 3.88
N PHE A 137 6.59 4.19 4.58
CA PHE A 137 6.67 4.30 6.05
C PHE A 137 8.00 3.81 6.67
N ALA A 138 8.38 2.56 6.43
CA ALA A 138 9.65 1.99 6.88
C ALA A 138 10.13 0.91 5.89
N PRO A 139 11.44 0.62 5.82
CA PRO A 139 11.96 -0.51 5.03
C PRO A 139 11.24 -1.81 5.38
N GLY A 140 10.68 -2.47 4.35
CA GLY A 140 9.92 -3.73 4.50
C GLY A 140 8.43 -3.57 4.83
N PHE A 141 7.92 -2.36 5.05
CA PHE A 141 6.49 -2.14 5.26
C PHE A 141 5.77 -2.01 3.91
N GLY A 142 4.79 -2.86 3.69
CA GLY A 142 3.93 -2.87 2.49
C GLY A 142 2.47 -2.62 2.85
N TYR A 143 1.82 -1.76 2.08
CA TYR A 143 0.38 -1.50 2.19
C TYR A 143 -0.37 -2.52 1.33
N LEU A 144 -1.16 -3.37 1.98
CA LEU A 144 -1.90 -4.45 1.34
C LEU A 144 -3.33 -4.00 1.01
N THR A 145 -3.72 -4.12 -0.25
CA THR A 145 -5.11 -3.94 -0.72
C THR A 145 -5.82 -5.29 -0.83
N GLY A 146 -7.15 -5.26 -0.86
CA GLY A 146 -7.99 -6.48 -0.84
C GLY A 146 -8.64 -6.75 0.52
N THR A 147 -8.40 -5.89 1.52
CA THR A 147 -9.07 -5.95 2.82
C THR A 147 -10.59 -5.92 2.64
N ASP A 148 -11.29 -6.86 3.30
CA ASP A 148 -12.76 -6.89 3.33
C ASP A 148 -13.30 -5.50 3.72
N PRO A 149 -14.23 -4.91 2.95
CA PRO A 149 -14.83 -3.62 3.28
C PRO A 149 -15.44 -3.54 4.69
N ALA A 150 -15.90 -4.66 5.25
CA ALA A 150 -16.39 -4.74 6.62
C ALA A 150 -15.28 -4.51 7.66
N LEU A 151 -14.02 -4.75 7.30
CA LEU A 151 -12.84 -4.49 8.14
C LEU A 151 -12.19 -3.13 7.84
N ARG A 152 -12.91 -2.23 7.16
CA ARG A 152 -12.44 -0.88 6.89
C ARG A 152 -12.48 -0.01 8.15
N LEU A 153 -11.51 -0.20 9.02
CA LEU A 153 -11.46 0.42 10.35
C LEU A 153 -10.69 1.75 10.34
N PRO A 154 -11.14 2.77 11.09
CA PRO A 154 -10.38 4.00 11.21
C PRO A 154 -9.05 3.76 11.95
N ARG A 155 -8.07 4.62 11.69
CA ARG A 155 -6.90 4.75 12.56
C ARG A 155 -7.35 5.06 13.99
N ARG A 156 -6.54 4.66 14.97
CA ARG A 156 -6.68 5.12 16.35
C ARG A 156 -6.59 6.64 16.39
N ALA A 157 -7.38 7.25 17.27
CA ALA A 157 -7.34 8.69 17.49
C ALA A 157 -5.96 9.16 17.96
N GLU A 158 -5.34 8.38 18.85
CA GLU A 158 -3.97 8.59 19.31
C GLU A 158 -3.09 7.42 18.85
N PRO A 159 -2.02 7.69 18.07
CA PRO A 159 -1.03 6.69 17.72
C PRO A 159 -0.35 6.11 18.96
N ARG A 160 -0.01 4.82 18.92
CA ARG A 160 0.89 4.24 19.91
C ARG A 160 2.29 4.82 19.72
N THR A 161 2.96 5.11 20.82
CA THR A 161 4.39 5.44 20.83
C THR A 161 5.24 4.26 20.36
N GLU A 162 4.77 3.04 20.61
CA GLU A 162 5.43 1.81 20.19
C GLU A 162 4.42 0.76 19.69
N VAL A 163 4.67 0.25 18.50
CA VAL A 163 4.04 -0.94 17.91
C VAL A 163 5.14 -1.96 17.67
N PRO A 164 5.01 -3.21 18.17
CA PRO A 164 6.07 -4.20 18.06
C PRO A 164 6.29 -4.66 16.62
N ALA A 165 7.52 -5.10 16.33
CA ALA A 165 7.83 -5.78 15.07
C ALA A 165 6.94 -7.03 14.90
N GLY A 166 6.51 -7.29 13.66
CA GLY A 166 5.60 -8.37 13.33
C GLY A 166 4.12 -8.08 13.65
N ALA A 167 3.77 -6.91 14.17
CA ALA A 167 2.37 -6.56 14.39
C ALA A 167 1.60 -6.53 13.06
N VAL A 168 0.51 -7.28 12.99
CA VAL A 168 -0.41 -7.35 11.85
C VAL A 168 -1.59 -6.43 12.15
N ALA A 169 -1.84 -5.49 11.25
CA ALA A 169 -2.74 -4.37 11.52
C ALA A 169 -3.61 -3.99 10.33
N VAL A 170 -4.70 -3.31 10.62
CA VAL A 170 -5.60 -2.72 9.63
C VAL A 170 -5.81 -1.22 9.88
N ALA A 171 -5.92 -0.45 8.81
CA ALA A 171 -6.36 0.94 8.85
C ALA A 171 -6.90 1.39 7.50
N ASP A 172 -8.01 2.11 7.54
CA ASP A 172 -8.81 2.45 6.39
C ASP A 172 -9.07 1.18 5.55
N GLY A 173 -8.73 1.18 4.26
CA GLY A 173 -8.89 0.01 3.39
C GLY A 173 -7.65 -0.91 3.34
N PHE A 174 -6.66 -0.70 4.19
CA PHE A 174 -5.37 -1.39 4.09
C PHE A 174 -5.16 -2.37 5.24
N THR A 175 -4.50 -3.47 4.89
CA THR A 175 -3.83 -4.36 5.83
C THR A 175 -2.33 -4.11 5.74
N GLY A 176 -1.60 -4.31 6.82
CA GLY A 176 -0.18 -4.04 6.88
C GLY A 176 0.49 -4.81 8.00
N ILE A 177 1.80 -4.98 7.89
CA ILE A 177 2.59 -5.68 8.90
C ILE A 177 3.81 -4.85 9.21
N TYR A 178 4.00 -4.53 10.49
CA TYR A 178 5.11 -3.70 10.95
C TYR A 178 6.43 -4.50 10.89
N PRO A 179 7.43 -4.11 10.05
CA PRO A 179 8.66 -4.88 9.91
C PRO A 179 9.63 -4.71 11.09
N ARG A 180 9.45 -3.65 11.88
CA ARG A 180 10.28 -3.27 13.03
C ARG A 180 9.44 -2.54 14.08
N SER A 181 9.97 -2.39 15.30
CA SER A 181 9.33 -1.54 16.31
C SER A 181 9.31 -0.08 15.83
N SER A 182 8.14 0.55 15.90
CA SER A 182 7.92 1.95 15.49
C SER A 182 6.62 2.50 16.07
N PRO A 183 6.45 3.84 16.17
CA PRO A 183 5.15 4.43 16.47
C PRO A 183 4.11 4.11 15.39
N GLY A 184 2.83 3.95 15.76
CA GLY A 184 1.80 3.54 14.81
C GLY A 184 0.37 3.72 15.29
N GLY A 185 -0.51 4.18 14.41
CA GLY A 185 -1.93 4.42 14.69
C GLY A 185 -2.89 3.40 14.09
N TRP A 186 -2.41 2.26 13.61
CA TRP A 186 -3.28 1.23 13.02
C TRP A 186 -3.88 0.33 14.11
N GLN A 187 -5.01 -0.30 13.79
CA GLN A 187 -5.67 -1.27 14.68
C GLN A 187 -4.89 -2.60 14.60
N LEU A 188 -4.31 -3.04 15.71
CA LEU A 188 -3.47 -4.24 15.78
C LEU A 188 -4.35 -5.48 16.02
N LEU A 189 -4.45 -6.34 15.01
CA LEU A 189 -5.28 -7.54 15.04
C LEU A 189 -4.53 -8.81 15.47
N GLY A 190 -3.21 -8.84 15.25
CA GLY A 190 -2.41 -10.01 15.55
C GLY A 190 -0.91 -9.77 15.42
N THR A 191 -0.15 -10.85 15.44
CA THR A 191 1.31 -10.84 15.33
C THR A 191 1.81 -11.96 14.42
N THR A 192 2.94 -11.74 13.76
CA THR A 192 3.69 -12.75 13.01
C THR A 192 5.16 -12.74 13.43
N SER A 193 5.80 -13.90 13.43
CA SER A 193 7.24 -14.04 13.64
C SER A 193 8.04 -14.01 12.33
N LEU A 194 7.36 -13.87 11.18
CA LEU A 194 8.01 -13.85 9.86
C LEU A 194 8.84 -12.56 9.68
N PRO A 195 10.16 -12.64 9.45
CA PRO A 195 10.99 -11.47 9.21
C PRO A 195 10.72 -10.85 7.83
N LEU A 196 10.08 -9.69 7.84
CA LEU A 196 9.66 -8.99 6.62
C LEU A 196 10.79 -8.24 5.92
N TRP A 197 11.86 -7.90 6.65
CA TRP A 197 13.05 -7.26 6.13
C TRP A 197 14.28 -8.06 6.55
N ASP A 198 15.15 -8.36 5.58
CA ASP A 198 16.45 -9.00 5.80
C ASP A 198 17.42 -8.49 4.74
N GLU A 199 18.46 -7.76 5.15
CA GLU A 199 19.47 -7.17 4.25
C GLU A 199 20.30 -8.23 3.51
N ARG A 200 20.31 -9.47 3.99
CA ARG A 200 21.04 -10.59 3.37
C ARG A 200 20.22 -11.35 2.34
N ARG A 201 18.93 -11.02 2.19
CA ARG A 201 18.01 -11.64 1.23
C ARG A 201 17.88 -10.77 -0.02
N ASP A 202 17.69 -11.41 -1.18
CA ASP A 202 17.32 -10.74 -2.42
C ASP A 202 15.93 -11.22 -2.91
N PRO A 203 14.90 -10.34 -2.96
CA PRO A 203 14.91 -8.96 -2.47
C PRO A 203 14.89 -8.88 -0.92
N PRO A 204 15.42 -7.78 -0.32
CA PRO A 204 15.49 -7.66 1.13
C PRO A 204 14.13 -7.52 1.79
N ALA A 205 13.12 -6.99 1.09
CA ALA A 205 11.73 -6.93 1.55
C ALA A 205 10.93 -8.16 1.07
N LEU A 206 10.13 -8.77 1.96
CA LEU A 206 9.13 -9.76 1.54
C LEU A 206 7.93 -9.13 0.85
N LEU A 207 7.51 -7.95 1.32
CA LEU A 207 6.35 -7.23 0.83
C LEU A 207 6.78 -6.28 -0.31
N VAL A 208 6.90 -6.85 -1.51
CA VAL A 208 7.27 -6.11 -2.73
C VAL A 208 5.99 -5.71 -3.47
N PRO A 209 5.84 -4.45 -3.95
CA PRO A 209 4.69 -4.03 -4.75
C PRO A 209 4.36 -5.02 -5.88
N GLY A 210 3.08 -5.34 -6.04
CA GLY A 210 2.57 -6.34 -6.98
C GLY A 210 2.56 -7.79 -6.46
N ARG A 211 3.27 -8.11 -5.36
CA ARG A 211 3.26 -9.46 -4.80
C ARG A 211 1.92 -9.79 -4.12
N THR A 212 1.41 -11.00 -4.37
CA THR A 212 0.25 -11.55 -3.66
C THR A 212 0.64 -12.06 -2.26
N VAL A 213 -0.18 -11.75 -1.27
CA VAL A 213 0.00 -12.15 0.14
C VAL A 213 -1.27 -12.80 0.66
N ARG A 214 -1.15 -13.95 1.32
CA ARG A 214 -2.24 -14.62 2.03
C ARG A 214 -1.93 -14.70 3.51
N LEU A 215 -2.89 -14.31 4.34
CA LEU A 215 -2.78 -14.44 5.80
C LEU A 215 -3.35 -15.79 6.23
N ARG A 216 -2.62 -16.50 7.09
CA ARG A 216 -3.06 -17.79 7.63
C ARG A 216 -3.04 -17.73 9.15
N GLU A 217 -4.20 -17.93 9.76
CA GLU A 217 -4.29 -18.09 11.22
C GLU A 217 -3.43 -19.27 11.67
N VAL A 218 -2.66 -19.06 12.74
CA VAL A 218 -1.95 -20.12 13.46
C VAL A 218 -2.35 -20.11 14.93
N PRO A 219 -2.34 -21.28 15.60
CA PRO A 219 -2.62 -21.36 17.04
C PRO A 219 -1.68 -20.51 17.89
N ARG A 220 -2.12 -20.26 19.13
CA ARG A 220 -1.38 -19.46 20.09
C ARG A 220 -0.10 -20.15 20.56
#